data_AF-A0A9E1AFC2-F1
#
_entry.id   AF-A0A9E1AFC2-F1
#
_cell.length_a   1.000
_cell.length_b   1.000
_cell.length_c   1.000
_cell.angle_alpha   90.00
_cell.angle_beta   90.00
_cell.angle_gamma   90.00
#
_symmetry.space_group_name_H-M   'P 1'
#
loop_
_entity.id
_entity.type
_entity.pdbx_description
1 polymer ?
#
loop_
_entity_poly.entity_id
_entity_poly.type
_entity_poly.pdbx_seq_one_letter_code
_entity_poly.pdbx_strand_id
1 'polypeptide(L)' 'MTGKVTNGSIVLFHNAGEHTPEALPDILDYLLGEGYEIVPISKILLTNEETYIDHTGRQCRSAET' A
#
# COMPACT_ATOMS: atom_id res chain seq x y z
N MET A 1 -9.62 1.28 -12.26
CA MET A 1 -9.74 1.53 -10.80
C MET A 1 -8.40 1.85 -10.12
N THR A 2 -7.39 2.36 -10.84
CA THR A 2 -6.01 2.47 -10.30
C THR A 2 -5.51 3.91 -10.14
N GLY A 3 -6.26 4.92 -10.59
CA GLY A 3 -5.88 6.34 -10.43
C GLY A 3 -5.86 6.87 -8.98
N LYS A 4 -6.00 6.00 -7.97
CA LYS A 4 -5.94 6.35 -6.54
C LYS A 4 -4.71 5.78 -5.83
N VAL A 5 -3.92 4.94 -6.49
CA VAL A 5 -2.72 4.33 -5.90
C VAL A 5 -1.56 5.31 -6.01
N THR A 6 -0.80 5.46 -4.93
CA THR A 6 0.42 6.28 -4.88
C THR A 6 1.52 5.47 -4.21
N ASN A 7 2.76 5.96 -4.25
CA ASN A 7 3.87 5.26 -3.58
C ASN A 7 3.60 5.11 -2.07
N GLY A 8 3.69 3.87 -1.59
CA GLY A 8 3.38 3.48 -0.21
C GLY A 8 1.89 3.18 0.06
N SER A 9 1.01 3.20 -0.95
CA SER A 9 -0.39 2.80 -0.77
C SER A 9 -0.52 1.35 -0.34
N ILE A 10 -1.36 1.11 0.68
CA ILE A 10 -1.76 -0.24 1.12
C ILE A 10 -3.10 -0.54 0.47
N VAL A 11 -3.17 -1.59 -0.35
CA VAL A 11 -4.38 -2.01 -1.04
C VAL A 11 -5.04 -3.16 -0.27
N LEU A 12 -6.25 -2.91 0.23
CA LEU A 12 -7.03 -3.91 0.97
C LEU A 12 -7.88 -4.74 0.01
N PHE A 13 -7.77 -6.07 0.11
CA PHE A 13 -8.63 -7.02 -0.59
C PHE A 13 -9.44 -7.85 0.41
N HIS A 14 -10.68 -8.17 0.07
CA HIS A 14 -11.47 -9.15 0.79
C HIS A 14 -11.31 -10.52 0.12
N ASN A 15 -10.74 -11.47 0.85
CA ASN A 15 -10.48 -12.84 0.37
C ASN A 15 -11.76 -13.69 0.15
N ALA A 16 -12.91 -13.20 0.60
CA ALA A 16 -14.21 -13.85 0.47
C ALA A 16 -15.08 -13.25 -0.65
N GLY A 17 -14.53 -12.34 -1.47
CA GLY A 17 -15.25 -11.83 -2.63
C GLY A 17 -15.33 -12.89 -3.72
N GLU A 18 -16.53 -13.16 -4.21
CA GLU A 18 -16.84 -14.18 -5.23
C GLU A 18 -15.99 -14.06 -6.50
N HIS A 19 -15.51 -12.85 -6.82
CA HIS A 19 -14.69 -12.56 -8.00
C HIS A 19 -13.30 -12.01 -7.67
N THR A 20 -12.90 -12.00 -6.38
CA THR A 20 -11.59 -11.48 -5.98
C THR A 20 -10.44 -12.32 -6.53
N PRO A 21 -10.48 -13.67 -6.52
CA PRO A 21 -9.40 -14.48 -7.06
C PRO A 21 -9.12 -14.21 -8.55
N GLU A 22 -10.15 -13.96 -9.34
CA GLU A 22 -10.07 -13.76 -10.78
C GLU A 22 -9.57 -12.36 -11.15
N ALA A 23 -9.93 -11.34 -10.37
CA ALA A 23 -9.52 -9.96 -10.62
C ALA A 23 -8.09 -9.66 -10.12
N LEU A 24 -7.57 -10.45 -9.18
CA LEU A 24 -6.29 -10.18 -8.54
C LEU A 24 -5.10 -10.20 -9.54
N PRO A 25 -4.93 -11.20 -10.43
CA PRO A 25 -3.83 -11.21 -11.40
C PRO A 25 -3.78 -9.95 -12.26
N ASP A 26 -4.90 -9.53 -12.84
CA ASP A 26 -4.97 -8.34 -13.70
C ASP A 26 -4.57 -7.06 -12.96
N ILE A 27 -4.94 -6.93 -11.69
CA ILE A 27 -4.57 -5.79 -10.85
C ILE A 27 -3.06 -5.79 -10.57
N LEU A 28 -2.49 -6.95 -10.26
CA LEU A 28 -1.05 -7.08 -10.00
C LEU A 28 -0.23 -6.78 -11.26
N ASP A 29 -0.62 -7.34 -12.40
CA ASP A 29 0.06 -7.13 -13.69
C ASP A 29 0.04 -5.65 -14.10
N TYR A 30 -1.09 -4.97 -13.92
CA TYR A 30 -1.18 -3.53 -14.15
C TYR A 30 -0.21 -2.75 -13.25
N LEU A 31 -0.20 -3.01 -11.94
CA LEU A 31 0.65 -2.28 -11.00
C LEU A 31 2.14 -2.53 -11.25
N LEU A 32 2.52 -3.77 -11.57
CA LEU A 32 3.89 -4.11 -11.96
C LEU A 32 4.28 -3.40 -13.28
N GLY A 33 3.36 -3.33 -14.25
CA GLY A 33 3.56 -2.60 -15.50
C GLY A 33 3.75 -1.09 -15.34
N GLU A 34 3.14 -0.49 -14.32
CA GLU A 34 3.31 0.93 -13.95
C GLU A 34 4.61 1.18 -13.14
N GLY A 35 5.40 0.14 -12.86
CA GLY A 35 6.68 0.24 -12.16
C GLY A 35 6.61 0.17 -10.63
N TYR A 36 5.48 -0.26 -10.06
CA TYR A 36 5.40 -0.51 -8.62
C TYR A 36 6.08 -1.82 -8.23
N GLU A 37 6.67 -1.85 -7.04
CA GLU A 37 7.09 -3.08 -6.38
C GLU A 37 6.04 -3.50 -5.35
N ILE A 38 5.67 -4.79 -5.35
CA ILE A 38 4.73 -5.35 -4.38
C ILE A 38 5.52 -5.98 -3.25
N VAL A 39 5.41 -5.39 -2.06
CA VAL A 39 6.19 -5.77 -0.89
C VAL A 39 5.30 -6.08 0.32
N PRO A 40 5.75 -6.94 1.26
CA PRO A 40 5.11 -7.08 2.56
C PRO A 40 5.09 -5.74 3.32
N ILE A 41 4.06 -5.52 4.12
CA ILE A 41 3.89 -4.29 4.91
C ILE A 41 5.12 -3.95 5.75
N SER A 42 5.81 -4.97 6.30
CA SER A 42 7.01 -4.78 7.12
C SER A 42 8.16 -4.07 6.40
N LYS A 43 8.20 -4.09 5.06
CA LYS A 43 9.23 -3.37 4.29
C LYS A 43 8.99 -1.87 4.15
N ILE A 44 7.77 -1.39 4.42
CA ILE A 44 7.41 0.02 4.26
C ILE A 44 7.13 0.74 5.59
N LEU A 45 7.16 0.01 6.71
CA LEU A 45 7.01 0.61 8.04
C LEU A 45 8.27 1.39 8.46
N LEU A 46 8.06 2.54 9.08
CA LEU A 46 9.12 3.29 9.75
C LEU A 46 9.31 2.72 11.16
N THR A 47 10.45 2.06 11.43
CA THR A 47 10.65 1.30 12.68
C THR A 47 11.69 1.90 13.63
N ASN A 48 12.58 2.77 13.15
CA ASN A 48 13.76 3.24 13.90
C ASN A 48 13.72 4.74 14.20
N GLU A 49 12.55 5.36 14.13
CA GLU A 49 12.38 6.81 14.19
C GLU A 49 11.16 7.15 15.06
N GLU A 50 11.17 8.33 15.70
CA GLU A 50 9.95 8.87 16.29
C GLU A 50 8.94 9.10 15.17
N THR A 51 7.78 8.45 15.27
CA THR A 51 6.73 8.52 14.25
C THR A 51 5.40 8.89 14.87
N TYR A 52 4.53 9.47 14.05
CA TYR A 52 3.13 9.69 14.38
C TYR A 52 2.25 9.24 13.21
N ILE A 53 0.96 9.02 13.50
CA ILE A 53 -0.04 8.74 12.48
C ILE A 53 -0.83 10.03 12.23
N ASP A 54 -0.89 10.49 10.98
CA ASP A 54 -1.68 11.66 10.63
C ASP A 54 -3.19 11.34 10.57
N HIS A 55 -4.01 12.37 10.34
CA HIS A 55 -5.47 12.23 10.27
C HIS A 55 -5.95 11.38 9.07
N THR A 56 -5.09 11.08 8.10
CA THR A 56 -5.37 10.19 6.97
C THR A 56 -5.02 8.73 7.26
N GLY A 57 -4.42 8.45 8.42
CA GLY A 57 -3.93 7.13 8.78
C GLY A 57 -2.54 6.80 8.24
N ARG A 58 -1.81 7.79 7.68
CA ARG A 58 -0.46 7.59 7.16
C ARG A 58 0.58 7.73 8.29
N GLN A 59 1.53 6.81 8.34
CA GLN A 59 2.68 6.94 9.21
C GLN A 59 3.64 8.00 8.67
N CYS A 60 3.99 8.96 9.52
CA CYS A 60 4.86 10.08 9.22
C CYS A 60 6.02 10.12 10.21
N ARG A 61 7.18 10.58 9.73
CA ARG A 61 8.30 10.92 10.61
C ARG A 61 7.89 12.11 11.47
N SER A 62 8.09 12.03 12.77
CA SER A 62 8.08 13.22 13.61
C SER A 62 9.25 14.09 13.15
N ALA A 63 9.00 15.37 12.85
CA ALA A 63 10.08 16.28 12.53
C ALA A 63 11.01 16.37 13.75
N GLU A 64 12.30 16.08 13.56
CA GLU A 64 13.33 16.51 14.51
C GLU A 64 13.19 18.03 14.67
N THR A 65 12.98 18.49 15.90
CA THR A 65 12.89 19.91 16.23
C THR A 65 14.26 20.57 16.09
#